data_AF-A0A430KL89-F1
#
_entry.id   AF-A0A430KL89-F1
#
_cell.length_a   1.000
_cell.length_b   1.000
_cell.length_c   1.000
_cell.angle_alpha   90.00
_cell.angle_beta   90.00
_cell.angle_gamma   90.00
#
_symmetry.space_group_name_H-M   'P 1'
#
loop_
_entity.id
_entity.type
_entity.pdbx_description
1 polymer ?
#
loop_
_entity_poly.entity_id
_entity_poly.type
_entity_poly.pdbx_seq_one_letter_code
_entity_poly.pdbx_strand_id
1 'polypeptide(L)'
;MSIVPYIALSISIVALYFAVRNFLRKSGIYVKGQYSISSSIYAEDQYVNSYTIENFKDRSVILFKVLLRVGPNYYIELSNFEHEPKILKSYESFTQNLDPVDYYSVSMNRIKVNNLLSSKKVKTCLVLSTSHGKYVVKKRIQRWDPIADFFDNHLTVSIQAMRPNNKNGYYGADFSFLVKLSTEDGYVKTIAVYSEDYNYPRFEKFRLTKESLMSKSNLEEFLTEKAVNGQLNCINVEVIDGKELLSKSYASSFNKTIEAKHYSWFTYLVVGKLLTKFSNIRTYLINRKSRKANKVLKQN
;
A
#
# COMPACT_ATOMS: atom_id res chain seq x y z
N MET A 1 -49.67 -14.70 36.31
CA MET A 1 -49.45 -14.93 34.87
C MET A 1 -48.07 -15.53 34.70
N SER A 2 -47.96 -16.78 34.26
CA SER A 2 -46.71 -17.54 34.28
C SER A 2 -45.69 -16.95 33.30
N ILE A 3 -44.48 -16.63 33.77
CA ILE A 3 -43.40 -16.00 32.97
C ILE A 3 -42.73 -17.02 32.04
N VAL A 4 -42.82 -18.31 32.38
CA VAL A 4 -42.21 -19.45 31.67
C VAL A 4 -42.49 -19.49 30.14
N PRO A 5 -43.73 -19.35 29.63
CA PRO A 5 -43.99 -19.36 28.18
C PRO A 5 -43.30 -18.21 27.43
N TYR A 6 -43.17 -17.03 28.05
CA TYR A 6 -42.48 -15.90 27.43
C TYR A 6 -40.97 -16.13 27.31
N ILE A 7 -40.36 -16.79 28.30
CA ILE A 7 -38.95 -17.19 28.26
C ILE A 7 -38.74 -18.28 27.19
N ALA A 8 -39.63 -19.26 27.11
CA ALA A 8 -39.54 -20.31 26.08
C ALA A 8 -39.67 -19.75 24.66
N LEU A 9 -40.57 -18.77 24.46
CA LEU A 9 -40.74 -18.08 23.18
C LEU A 9 -39.49 -17.28 22.79
N SER A 10 -38.88 -16.55 23.74
CA SER A 10 -37.66 -15.78 23.45
C SER A 10 -36.48 -16.67 23.07
N ILE A 11 -36.28 -17.79 23.78
CA ILE A 11 -35.25 -18.79 23.44
C ILE A 11 -35.51 -19.38 22.05
N SER A 12 -36.77 -19.71 21.72
CA SER A 12 -37.12 -20.29 20.42
C SER A 12 -36.85 -19.32 19.26
N ILE A 13 -37.15 -18.02 19.44
CA ILE A 13 -36.86 -16.98 18.44
C ILE A 13 -35.35 -16.85 18.24
N VAL A 14 -34.56 -16.84 19.31
CA VAL A 14 -33.10 -16.79 19.24
C VAL A 14 -32.53 -18.02 18.53
N ALA A 15 -33.02 -19.22 18.86
CA ALA A 15 -32.61 -20.46 18.21
C ALA A 15 -32.94 -20.46 16.71
N LEU A 16 -34.15 -20.04 16.33
CA LEU A 16 -34.56 -19.93 14.93
C LEU A 16 -33.69 -18.90 14.19
N TYR A 17 -33.38 -17.76 14.81
CA TYR A 17 -32.49 -16.77 14.23
C TYR A 17 -31.12 -17.36 13.91
N PHE A 18 -30.51 -18.11 14.83
CA PHE A 18 -29.22 -18.78 14.59
C PHE A 18 -29.32 -19.87 13.52
N ALA A 19 -30.39 -20.67 13.50
CA ALA A 19 -30.61 -21.70 12.49
C ALA A 19 -30.72 -21.10 11.09
N VAL A 20 -31.54 -20.04 10.92
CA VAL A 20 -31.69 -19.33 9.64
C VAL A 20 -30.36 -18.70 9.22
N ARG A 21 -29.64 -18.05 10.13
CA ARG A 21 -28.32 -17.47 9.82
C ARG A 21 -27.32 -18.52 9.38
N ASN A 22 -27.25 -19.67 10.05
CA ASN A 22 -26.35 -20.75 9.68
C ASN A 22 -26.71 -21.37 8.33
N PHE A 23 -28.00 -21.57 8.05
CA PHE A 23 -28.45 -22.01 6.73
C PHE A 23 -28.03 -21.02 5.64
N LEU A 24 -28.27 -19.72 5.85
CA LEU A 24 -27.87 -18.66 4.92
C LEU A 24 -26.36 -18.55 4.74
N ARG A 25 -25.54 -18.93 5.72
CA ARG A 25 -24.07 -18.95 5.60
C ARG A 25 -23.57 -20.11 4.72
N LYS A 26 -24.30 -21.23 4.69
CA LYS A 26 -23.93 -22.44 3.94
C LYS A 26 -24.62 -22.55 2.57
N SER A 27 -25.73 -21.85 2.37
CA SER A 27 -26.50 -21.90 1.12
C SER A 27 -25.95 -20.95 0.05
N GLY A 28 -25.91 -21.41 -1.20
CA GLY A 28 -25.50 -20.63 -2.37
C GLY A 28 -24.03 -20.19 -2.37
N ILE A 29 -23.69 -19.34 -3.33
CA ILE A 29 -22.35 -18.72 -3.47
C ILE A 29 -22.46 -17.24 -3.17
N TYR A 30 -21.55 -16.74 -2.33
CA TYR A 30 -21.41 -15.31 -2.09
C TYR A 30 -19.94 -14.93 -2.04
N VAL A 31 -19.49 -14.40 -3.16
CA VAL A 31 -18.10 -14.02 -3.38
C VAL A 31 -18.06 -12.53 -3.68
N LYS A 32 -17.16 -11.83 -2.99
CA LYS A 32 -16.81 -10.44 -3.29
C LYS A 32 -15.53 -10.42 -4.10
N GLY A 33 -15.33 -9.37 -4.89
CA GLY A 33 -14.10 -9.24 -5.63
C GLY A 33 -13.78 -7.82 -6.04
N GLN A 34 -12.54 -7.60 -6.39
CA GLN A 34 -12.05 -6.35 -6.94
C GLN A 34 -10.91 -6.64 -7.90
N TYR A 35 -10.62 -5.70 -8.79
CA TYR A 35 -9.51 -5.77 -9.71
C TYR A 35 -8.93 -4.37 -9.91
N SER A 36 -7.70 -4.31 -10.39
CA SER A 36 -7.01 -3.09 -10.77
C SER A 36 -6.68 -3.13 -12.25
N ILE A 37 -6.98 -2.05 -12.97
CA ILE A 37 -6.56 -1.85 -14.36
C ILE A 37 -5.30 -0.98 -14.33
N SER A 38 -4.31 -1.32 -15.14
CA SER A 38 -3.05 -0.58 -15.26
C SER A 38 -2.58 -0.52 -16.70
N SER A 39 -1.59 0.31 -16.96
CA SER A 39 -0.89 0.45 -18.24
C SER A 39 0.61 0.37 -17.97
N SER A 40 1.35 -0.24 -18.89
CA SER A 40 2.80 -0.41 -18.79
C SER A 40 3.45 -0.03 -20.12
N ILE A 41 4.75 0.27 -20.11
CA ILE A 41 5.54 0.48 -21.33
C ILE A 41 5.60 -0.82 -22.15
N TYR A 42 5.50 -1.97 -21.48
CA TYR A 42 5.54 -3.29 -22.09
C TYR A 42 4.19 -3.77 -22.65
N ALA A 43 3.10 -3.01 -22.45
CA ALA A 43 1.77 -3.38 -22.93
C ALA A 43 1.20 -2.29 -23.85
N GLU A 44 0.76 -2.67 -25.05
CA GLU A 44 0.10 -1.73 -25.98
C GLU A 44 -1.25 -1.25 -25.44
N ASP A 45 -1.98 -2.14 -24.76
CA ASP A 45 -3.29 -1.87 -24.19
C ASP A 45 -3.26 -1.89 -22.64
N GLN A 46 -4.23 -1.19 -22.04
CA GLN A 46 -4.56 -1.33 -20.63
C GLN A 46 -4.93 -2.78 -20.32
N TYR A 47 -4.50 -3.24 -19.16
CA TYR A 47 -4.72 -4.61 -18.72
C TYR A 47 -5.08 -4.69 -17.25
N VAL A 48 -5.59 -5.85 -16.82
CA VAL A 48 -5.83 -6.11 -15.40
C VAL A 48 -4.51 -6.51 -14.76
N ASN A 49 -3.97 -5.69 -13.87
CA ASN A 49 -2.70 -5.95 -13.20
C ASN A 49 -2.87 -6.88 -11.99
N SER A 50 -4.02 -6.83 -11.33
CA SER A 50 -4.31 -7.73 -10.22
C SER A 50 -5.79 -7.88 -9.98
N TYR A 51 -6.17 -9.00 -9.37
CA TYR A 51 -7.51 -9.19 -8.83
C TYR A 51 -7.45 -9.86 -7.46
N THR A 52 -8.44 -9.54 -6.63
CA THR A 52 -8.67 -10.17 -5.33
C THR A 52 -10.10 -10.66 -5.28
N ILE A 53 -10.29 -11.88 -4.78
CA ILE A 53 -11.58 -12.53 -4.60
C ILE A 53 -11.67 -13.01 -3.14
N GLU A 54 -12.82 -12.81 -2.51
CA GLU A 54 -13.09 -13.21 -1.13
C GLU A 54 -14.35 -14.06 -1.06
N ASN A 55 -14.23 -15.28 -0.52
CA ASN A 55 -15.37 -16.11 -0.20
C ASN A 55 -16.00 -15.64 1.11
N PHE A 56 -17.30 -15.38 1.12
CA PHE A 56 -18.00 -14.92 2.33
C PHE A 56 -19.05 -15.94 2.79
N LYS A 57 -18.92 -17.19 2.33
CA LYS A 57 -19.74 -18.33 2.75
C LYS A 57 -18.92 -19.28 3.61
N ASP A 58 -19.65 -20.01 4.44
CA ASP A 58 -19.12 -21.12 5.24
C ASP A 58 -19.17 -22.42 4.43
N ARG A 59 -18.56 -22.38 3.25
CA ARG A 59 -18.32 -23.53 2.37
C ARG A 59 -17.22 -23.17 1.37
N SER A 60 -16.48 -24.16 0.90
CA SER A 60 -15.52 -23.95 -0.18
C SER A 60 -16.21 -23.66 -1.51
N VAL A 61 -15.56 -22.84 -2.34
CA VAL A 61 -15.93 -22.56 -3.73
C VAL A 61 -14.77 -23.00 -4.61
N ILE A 62 -15.04 -23.87 -5.59
CA ILE A 62 -14.04 -24.32 -6.56
C ILE A 62 -14.11 -23.38 -7.76
N LEU A 63 -12.97 -22.82 -8.16
CA LEU A 63 -12.82 -21.92 -9.29
C LEU A 63 -12.06 -22.62 -10.42
N PHE A 64 -12.65 -22.63 -11.62
CA PHE A 64 -12.02 -23.13 -12.84
C PHE A 64 -11.47 -22.00 -13.70
N LYS A 65 -12.14 -20.85 -13.75
CA LYS A 65 -11.69 -19.67 -14.50
C LYS A 65 -12.09 -18.40 -13.78
N VAL A 66 -11.24 -17.39 -13.89
CA VAL A 66 -11.54 -16.00 -13.51
C VAL A 66 -11.50 -15.16 -14.76
N LEU A 67 -12.60 -14.47 -15.06
CA LEU A 67 -12.74 -13.61 -16.21
C LEU A 67 -13.15 -12.20 -15.80
N LEU A 68 -12.73 -11.20 -16.56
CA LEU A 68 -13.31 -9.87 -16.53
C LEU A 68 -14.34 -9.75 -17.65
N ARG A 69 -15.60 -9.57 -17.30
CA ARG A 69 -16.63 -9.19 -18.27
C ARG A 69 -16.56 -7.69 -18.51
N VAL A 70 -16.38 -7.27 -19.77
CA VAL A 70 -16.34 -5.89 -20.24
C VAL A 70 -17.57 -5.62 -21.09
N GLY A 71 -18.47 -4.76 -20.60
CA GLY A 71 -19.77 -4.57 -21.22
C GLY A 71 -20.66 -5.82 -21.10
N PRO A 72 -21.61 -6.02 -22.03
CA PRO A 72 -22.49 -7.18 -22.00
C PRO A 72 -21.85 -8.46 -22.56
N ASN A 73 -20.87 -8.33 -23.46
CA ASN A 73 -20.47 -9.38 -24.40
C ASN A 73 -19.00 -9.80 -24.34
N TYR A 74 -18.07 -8.90 -23.98
CA TYR A 74 -16.66 -9.26 -23.96
C TYR A 74 -16.26 -9.91 -22.63
N TYR A 75 -15.53 -11.02 -22.71
CA TYR A 75 -14.93 -11.70 -21.56
C TYR A 75 -13.43 -11.78 -21.80
N ILE A 76 -12.66 -11.14 -20.93
CA ILE A 76 -11.22 -11.23 -20.91
C ILE A 76 -10.86 -12.29 -19.88
N GLU A 77 -10.20 -13.36 -20.30
CA GLU A 77 -9.68 -14.37 -19.37
C GLU A 77 -8.53 -13.77 -18.56
N LEU A 78 -8.59 -13.92 -17.24
CA LEU A 78 -7.55 -13.44 -16.32
C LEU A 78 -6.69 -14.59 -15.81
N SER A 79 -7.35 -15.68 -15.42
CA SER A 79 -6.68 -16.90 -14.97
C SER A 79 -7.49 -18.13 -15.35
N ASN A 80 -6.78 -19.16 -15.82
CA ASN A 80 -7.33 -20.47 -16.13
C ASN A 80 -6.79 -21.52 -15.14
N PHE A 81 -7.72 -22.17 -14.45
CA PHE A 81 -7.52 -23.21 -13.44
C PHE A 81 -8.24 -24.51 -13.83
N GLU A 82 -8.51 -24.75 -15.12
CA GLU A 82 -9.24 -25.95 -15.56
C GLU A 82 -8.50 -27.25 -15.20
N HIS A 83 -7.17 -27.27 -15.33
CA HIS A 83 -6.35 -28.44 -14.99
C HIS A 83 -6.01 -28.55 -13.51
N GLU A 84 -5.91 -27.42 -12.81
CA GLU A 84 -5.64 -27.37 -11.36
C GLU A 84 -6.63 -26.39 -10.70
N PRO A 85 -7.85 -26.86 -10.34
CA PRO A 85 -8.90 -25.99 -9.84
C PRO A 85 -8.53 -25.29 -8.54
N LYS A 86 -8.72 -23.98 -8.49
CA LYS A 86 -8.43 -23.21 -7.28
C LYS A 86 -9.57 -23.37 -6.28
N ILE A 87 -9.29 -24.03 -5.16
CA ILE A 87 -10.25 -24.17 -4.06
C ILE A 87 -10.11 -22.97 -3.14
N LEU A 88 -11.16 -22.16 -3.04
CA LEU A 88 -11.28 -21.05 -2.11
C LEU A 88 -12.07 -21.53 -0.88
N LYS A 89 -11.38 -21.73 0.24
CA LYS A 89 -11.95 -22.20 1.52
C LYS A 89 -12.96 -21.20 2.08
N SER A 90 -13.72 -21.63 3.09
CA SER A 90 -14.62 -20.75 3.84
C SER A 90 -13.89 -19.52 4.34
N TYR A 91 -14.41 -18.32 4.05
CA TYR A 91 -13.84 -17.03 4.48
C TYR A 91 -12.42 -16.74 3.99
N GLU A 92 -11.93 -17.47 2.98
CA GLU A 92 -10.61 -17.25 2.41
C GLU A 92 -10.62 -16.12 1.37
N SER A 93 -9.50 -15.40 1.31
CA SER A 93 -9.19 -14.43 0.26
C SER A 93 -8.09 -14.97 -0.64
N PHE A 94 -8.23 -14.73 -1.94
CA PHE A 94 -7.24 -15.08 -2.95
C PHE A 94 -6.91 -13.85 -3.77
N THR A 95 -5.62 -13.54 -3.88
CA THR A 95 -5.12 -12.44 -4.72
C THR A 95 -4.10 -12.98 -5.71
N GLN A 96 -4.22 -12.55 -6.95
CA GLN A 96 -3.25 -12.85 -8.00
C GLN A 96 -2.85 -11.55 -8.69
N ASN A 97 -1.53 -11.38 -8.86
CA ASN A 97 -0.95 -10.35 -9.71
C ASN A 97 -0.70 -10.96 -11.09
N LEU A 98 -0.99 -10.20 -12.13
CA LEU A 98 -0.85 -10.59 -13.52
C LEU A 98 0.18 -9.68 -14.18
N ASP A 99 0.99 -10.27 -15.04
CA ASP A 99 1.98 -9.54 -15.82
C ASP A 99 1.32 -8.73 -16.95
N PRO A 100 2.04 -7.73 -17.51
CA PRO A 100 1.57 -7.00 -18.67
C PRO A 100 1.23 -7.93 -19.83
N VAL A 101 0.16 -7.62 -20.57
CA VAL A 101 -0.23 -8.35 -21.77
C VAL A 101 0.42 -7.75 -23.00
N ASP A 102 0.87 -8.59 -23.93
CA ASP A 102 1.39 -8.10 -25.21
C ASP A 102 0.26 -7.53 -26.08
N TYR A 103 -0.83 -8.30 -26.24
CA TYR A 103 -2.03 -7.87 -26.96
C TYR A 103 -3.24 -8.73 -26.59
N TYR A 104 -4.44 -8.21 -26.85
CA TYR A 104 -5.68 -9.00 -26.80
C TYR A 104 -6.02 -9.54 -28.19
N SER A 105 -6.50 -10.79 -28.23
CA SER A 105 -6.94 -11.42 -29.48
C SER A 105 -8.25 -12.18 -29.30
N VAL A 106 -9.00 -12.26 -30.39
CA VAL A 106 -10.14 -13.17 -30.53
C VAL A 106 -9.92 -13.97 -31.79
N SER A 107 -9.82 -15.30 -31.63
CA SER A 107 -9.37 -16.19 -32.70
C SER A 107 -7.99 -15.75 -33.22
N MET A 108 -7.84 -15.42 -34.50
CA MET A 108 -6.57 -14.98 -35.09
C MET A 108 -6.45 -13.45 -35.22
N ASN A 109 -7.45 -12.69 -34.79
CA ASN A 109 -7.48 -11.25 -34.95
C ASN A 109 -7.13 -10.53 -33.65
N ARG A 110 -6.24 -9.54 -33.74
CA ARG A 110 -5.94 -8.63 -32.62
C ARG A 110 -7.11 -7.67 -32.40
N ILE A 111 -7.44 -7.41 -31.14
CA ILE A 111 -8.51 -6.49 -30.74
C ILE A 111 -7.95 -5.46 -29.77
N LYS A 112 -8.24 -4.19 -30.01
CA LYS A 112 -7.90 -3.11 -29.10
C LYS A 112 -9.01 -2.90 -28.07
N VAL A 113 -8.71 -3.06 -26.79
CA VAL A 113 -9.69 -2.95 -25.69
C VAL A 113 -9.55 -1.68 -24.86
N ASN A 114 -8.51 -0.89 -25.12
CA ASN A 114 -8.20 0.36 -24.42
C ASN A 114 -9.41 1.30 -24.24
N ASN A 115 -10.18 1.52 -25.31
CA ASN A 115 -11.37 2.39 -25.27
C ASN A 115 -12.50 1.83 -24.39
N LEU A 116 -12.59 0.50 -24.27
CA LEU A 116 -13.60 -0.15 -23.46
C LEU A 116 -13.21 -0.16 -21.97
N LEU A 117 -11.95 -0.43 -21.67
CA LEU A 117 -11.44 -0.49 -20.29
C LEU A 117 -11.33 0.91 -19.65
N SER A 118 -11.00 1.93 -20.42
CA SER A 118 -10.90 3.32 -19.93
C SER A 118 -12.26 4.03 -19.80
N SER A 119 -13.30 3.53 -20.47
CA SER A 119 -14.60 4.21 -20.52
C SER A 119 -15.44 3.94 -19.27
N LYS A 120 -15.80 5.02 -18.55
CA LYS A 120 -16.74 4.96 -17.43
C LYS A 120 -18.16 4.52 -17.83
N LYS A 121 -18.51 4.58 -19.12
CA LYS A 121 -19.83 4.15 -19.61
C LYS A 121 -19.94 2.62 -19.69
N VAL A 122 -18.81 1.93 -19.87
CA VAL A 122 -18.77 0.48 -20.03
C VAL A 122 -18.65 -0.15 -18.64
N LYS A 123 -19.64 -0.96 -18.27
CA LYS A 123 -19.61 -1.67 -16.99
C LYS A 123 -18.65 -2.85 -17.08
N THR A 124 -17.79 -2.98 -16.08
CA THR A 124 -16.84 -4.09 -15.93
C THR A 124 -17.13 -4.84 -14.64
N CYS A 125 -17.06 -6.17 -14.67
CA CYS A 125 -17.26 -7.01 -13.49
C CYS A 125 -16.53 -8.35 -13.59
N LEU A 126 -16.07 -8.88 -12.46
CA LEU A 126 -15.50 -10.22 -12.41
C LEU A 126 -16.59 -11.28 -12.59
N VAL A 127 -16.26 -12.31 -13.36
CA VAL A 127 -17.09 -13.49 -13.59
C VAL A 127 -16.24 -14.72 -13.30
N LEU A 128 -16.78 -15.60 -12.47
CA LEU A 128 -16.11 -16.81 -12.03
C LEU A 128 -16.79 -18.01 -12.69
N SER A 129 -16.00 -18.90 -13.25
CA SER A 129 -16.46 -20.25 -13.58
C SER A 129 -16.26 -21.12 -12.33
N THR A 130 -17.35 -21.62 -11.77
CA THR A 130 -17.35 -22.40 -10.53
C THR A 130 -17.96 -23.77 -10.72
N SER A 131 -17.83 -24.66 -9.73
CA SER A 131 -18.53 -25.97 -9.72
C SER A 131 -20.06 -25.87 -9.79
N HIS A 132 -20.65 -24.71 -9.49
CA HIS A 132 -22.09 -24.44 -9.62
C HIS A 132 -22.42 -23.66 -10.89
N GLY A 133 -21.47 -23.59 -11.83
CA GLY A 133 -21.57 -22.83 -13.07
C GLY A 133 -21.09 -21.39 -12.95
N LYS A 134 -21.63 -20.53 -13.80
CA LYS A 134 -21.25 -19.12 -13.92
C LYS A 134 -21.71 -18.30 -12.72
N TYR A 135 -20.76 -17.67 -12.03
CA TYR A 135 -21.04 -16.73 -10.96
C TYR A 135 -20.56 -15.32 -11.32
N VAL A 136 -21.47 -14.33 -11.30
CA VAL A 136 -21.12 -12.92 -11.52
C VAL A 136 -20.88 -12.26 -10.18
N VAL A 137 -19.69 -11.69 -9.98
CA VAL A 137 -19.32 -11.00 -8.74
C VAL A 137 -20.06 -9.67 -8.68
N LYS A 138 -21.06 -9.60 -7.79
CA LYS A 138 -21.93 -8.41 -7.67
C LYS A 138 -21.38 -7.33 -6.75
N LYS A 139 -20.60 -7.72 -5.74
CA LYS A 139 -20.14 -6.81 -4.69
C LYS A 139 -18.64 -6.63 -4.74
N ARG A 140 -18.23 -5.37 -4.67
CA ARG A 140 -16.83 -4.98 -4.49
C ARG A 140 -16.40 -5.24 -3.05
N ILE A 141 -15.13 -5.58 -2.88
CA ILE A 141 -14.49 -5.59 -1.56
C ILE A 141 -14.41 -4.14 -1.07
N GLN A 142 -14.99 -3.87 0.10
CA GLN A 142 -14.93 -2.55 0.74
C GLN A 142 -13.68 -2.55 1.61
N ARG A 143 -12.63 -1.86 1.15
CA ARG A 143 -11.44 -1.57 1.96
C ARG A 143 -11.60 -0.16 2.51
N TRP A 144 -11.38 -0.03 3.81
CA TRP A 144 -11.21 1.28 4.43
C TRP A 144 -9.77 1.74 4.22
N ASP A 145 -9.60 2.99 3.81
CA ASP A 145 -8.30 3.62 3.58
C ASP A 145 -8.38 5.07 4.08
N PRO A 146 -7.49 5.52 4.99
CA PRO A 146 -7.47 6.89 5.48
C PRO A 146 -7.30 7.94 4.38
N ILE A 147 -6.75 7.56 3.21
CA ILE A 147 -6.66 8.44 2.05
C ILE A 147 -8.07 8.78 1.53
N ALA A 148 -9.00 7.82 1.53
CA ALA A 148 -10.38 8.09 1.16
C ALA A 148 -11.04 9.03 2.17
N ASP A 149 -10.80 8.79 3.47
CA ASP A 149 -11.33 9.63 4.55
C ASP A 149 -10.79 11.07 4.50
N PHE A 150 -9.55 11.28 4.03
CA PHE A 150 -9.00 12.62 3.80
C PHE A 150 -9.84 13.43 2.81
N PHE A 151 -10.36 12.82 1.73
CA PHE A 151 -11.18 13.54 0.77
C PHE A 151 -12.57 13.92 1.30
N ASP A 152 -13.05 13.19 2.31
CA ASP A 152 -14.27 13.55 3.05
C ASP A 152 -13.99 14.57 4.17
N ASN A 153 -12.79 14.54 4.74
CA ASN A 153 -12.32 15.48 5.75
C ASN A 153 -10.80 15.70 5.67
N HIS A 154 -10.38 16.87 5.17
CA HIS A 154 -8.97 17.22 5.00
C HIS A 154 -8.15 17.28 6.31
N LEU A 155 -8.79 17.16 7.48
CA LEU A 155 -8.10 17.01 8.77
C LEU A 155 -7.60 15.58 9.03
N THR A 156 -8.03 14.60 8.24
CA THR A 156 -7.53 13.22 8.32
C THR A 156 -6.23 13.07 7.57
N VAL A 157 -5.14 12.69 8.22
CA VAL A 157 -3.83 12.52 7.56
C VAL A 157 -3.33 11.10 7.77
N SER A 158 -2.90 10.45 6.69
CA SER A 158 -2.20 9.17 6.75
C SER A 158 -0.71 9.43 6.99
N ILE A 159 -0.21 9.05 8.17
CA ILE A 159 1.21 9.21 8.53
C ILE A 159 1.94 7.93 8.14
N GLN A 160 2.91 8.03 7.23
CA GLN A 160 3.74 6.91 6.83
C GLN A 160 5.03 6.90 7.67
N ALA A 161 5.26 5.80 8.39
CA ALA A 161 6.53 5.57 9.07
C ALA A 161 7.63 5.29 8.03
N MET A 162 8.58 6.22 7.91
CA MET A 162 9.75 6.04 7.06
C MET A 162 10.79 5.17 7.77
N ARG A 163 11.31 4.16 7.07
CA ARG A 163 12.31 3.23 7.59
C ARG A 163 13.49 3.15 6.63
N PRO A 164 14.73 3.09 7.13
CA PRO A 164 15.90 3.00 6.28
C PRO A 164 15.94 1.62 5.62
N ASN A 165 16.64 1.54 4.49
CA ASN A 165 16.84 0.28 3.81
C ASN A 165 17.76 -0.62 4.66
N ASN A 166 17.38 -1.89 4.88
CA ASN A 166 17.92 -2.77 5.93
C ASN A 166 19.45 -2.94 5.96
N LYS A 167 20.18 -2.59 4.90
CA LYS A 167 21.63 -2.79 4.79
C LYS A 167 22.46 -2.01 5.81
N ASN A 168 21.96 -0.86 6.29
CA ASN A 168 22.73 0.05 7.15
C ASN A 168 22.12 0.21 8.54
N GLY A 169 21.21 -0.66 9.01
CA GLY A 169 20.65 -0.58 10.37
C GLY A 169 19.66 0.58 10.63
N TYR A 170 19.32 0.81 11.91
CA TYR A 170 18.30 1.77 12.36
C TYR A 170 18.88 2.75 13.38
N TYR A 171 19.11 4.02 12.98
CA TYR A 171 19.85 4.99 13.81
C TYR A 171 19.16 6.35 14.00
N GLY A 172 17.91 6.49 13.56
CA GLY A 172 17.19 7.77 13.55
C GLY A 172 17.59 8.68 12.39
N ALA A 173 17.06 9.91 12.36
CA ALA A 173 17.36 10.90 11.32
C ALA A 173 18.49 11.87 11.69
N ASP A 174 18.87 11.92 12.98
CA ASP A 174 19.73 12.98 13.52
C ASP A 174 21.23 12.64 13.54
N PHE A 175 21.63 11.46 13.03
CA PHE A 175 23.04 11.11 12.96
C PHE A 175 23.75 11.89 11.84
N SER A 176 25.00 12.29 12.08
CA SER A 176 25.82 13.03 11.12
C SER A 176 26.59 12.10 10.20
N PHE A 177 27.17 11.03 10.77
CA PHE A 177 27.98 10.07 10.02
C PHE A 177 27.68 8.63 10.44
N LEU A 178 27.91 7.71 9.51
CA LEU A 178 27.88 6.28 9.74
C LEU A 178 29.28 5.71 9.54
N VAL A 179 29.88 5.20 10.61
CA VAL A 179 31.21 4.61 10.60
C VAL A 179 31.08 3.10 10.55
N LYS A 180 31.62 2.47 9.50
CA LYS A 180 31.74 1.02 9.39
C LYS A 180 33.18 0.62 9.66
N LEU A 181 33.37 -0.15 10.72
CA LEU A 181 34.65 -0.71 11.11
C LEU A 181 34.66 -2.18 10.73
N SER A 182 35.68 -2.61 10.01
CA SER A 182 35.91 -4.02 9.70
C SER A 182 37.09 -4.53 10.54
N THR A 183 36.90 -5.65 11.25
CA THR A 183 37.95 -6.32 12.02
C THR A 183 38.62 -7.43 11.20
N GLU A 184 39.77 -7.92 11.66
CA GLU A 184 40.53 -9.02 11.04
C GLU A 184 39.71 -10.30 10.88
N ASP A 185 38.79 -10.54 11.81
CA ASP A 185 37.87 -11.68 11.80
C ASP A 185 36.72 -11.54 10.77
N GLY A 186 36.68 -10.45 9.99
CA GLY A 186 35.64 -10.20 9.00
C GLY A 186 34.33 -9.61 9.56
N TYR A 187 34.27 -9.30 10.85
CA TYR A 187 33.10 -8.66 11.45
C TYR A 187 33.03 -7.17 11.08
N VAL A 188 31.86 -6.73 10.61
CA VAL A 188 31.58 -5.32 10.32
C VAL A 188 30.74 -4.72 11.44
N LYS A 189 31.35 -3.84 12.24
CA LYS A 189 30.65 -3.06 13.26
C LYS A 189 30.27 -1.71 12.69
N THR A 190 28.97 -1.40 12.71
CA THR A 190 28.44 -0.12 12.24
C THR A 190 28.08 0.76 13.43
N ILE A 191 28.62 1.97 13.47
CA ILE A 191 28.45 2.93 14.56
C ILE A 191 27.91 4.23 13.98
N ALA A 192 26.74 4.66 14.44
CA ALA A 192 26.23 6.00 14.15
C ALA A 192 26.93 7.04 15.03
N VAL A 193 27.38 8.12 14.40
CA VAL A 193 28.05 9.26 15.04
C VAL A 193 27.16 10.49 14.91
N TYR A 194 26.85 11.11 16.04
CA TYR A 194 26.02 12.32 16.16
C TYR A 194 26.89 13.57 16.28
N SER A 195 26.33 14.73 15.96
CA SER A 195 27.05 16.02 16.04
C SER A 195 27.54 16.37 17.45
N GLU A 196 26.90 15.83 18.48
CA GLU A 196 27.21 16.08 19.89
C GLU A 196 28.09 14.98 20.52
N ASP A 197 28.52 13.97 19.75
CA ASP A 197 29.34 12.86 20.26
C ASP A 197 30.76 13.29 20.68
N TYR A 198 31.12 14.57 20.53
CA TYR A 198 32.33 15.11 21.18
C TYR A 198 32.16 15.31 22.69
N ASN A 199 30.91 15.43 23.18
CA ASN A 199 30.61 15.56 24.61
C ASN A 199 30.55 14.20 25.32
N TYR A 200 30.32 13.11 24.58
CA TYR A 200 30.07 11.78 25.11
C TYR A 200 31.04 10.74 24.54
N PRO A 201 31.65 9.86 25.36
CA PRO A 201 32.58 8.85 24.84
C PRO A 201 31.83 7.80 24.00
N ARG A 202 31.97 7.90 22.67
CA ARG A 202 31.39 6.94 21.71
C ARG A 202 32.28 5.70 21.48
N PHE A 203 33.59 5.90 21.61
CA PHE A 203 34.61 4.87 21.51
C PHE A 203 35.26 4.66 22.89
N GLU A 204 35.65 3.43 23.20
CA GLU A 204 36.14 3.07 24.54
C GLU A 204 37.47 3.76 24.91
N LYS A 205 38.37 3.88 23.92
CA LYS A 205 39.76 4.31 24.15
C LYS A 205 40.03 5.79 23.87
N PHE A 206 39.11 6.50 23.23
CA PHE A 206 39.31 7.90 22.84
C PHE A 206 37.98 8.65 22.68
N ARG A 207 38.06 9.99 22.68
CA ARG A 207 36.91 10.88 22.43
C ARG A 207 37.04 11.54 21.06
N LEU A 208 35.89 11.80 20.44
CA LEU A 208 35.82 12.58 19.21
C LEU A 208 36.04 14.06 19.53
N THR A 209 36.66 14.79 18.60
CA THR A 209 36.86 16.25 18.69
C THR A 209 35.86 16.98 17.80
N LYS A 210 35.59 18.25 18.09
CA LYS A 210 34.74 19.08 17.23
C LYS A 210 35.28 19.15 15.79
N GLU A 211 36.60 19.23 15.64
CA GLU A 211 37.29 19.27 14.34
C GLU A 211 37.12 17.97 13.55
N SER A 212 37.14 16.82 14.23
CA SER A 212 36.90 15.51 13.59
C SER A 212 35.48 15.37 13.03
N LEU A 213 34.50 16.07 13.60
CA LEU A 213 33.08 15.98 13.20
C LEU A 213 32.68 16.99 12.09
N MET A 214 33.61 17.82 11.62
CA MET A 214 33.31 18.86 10.64
C MET A 214 32.99 18.32 9.23
N SER A 215 33.65 17.23 8.84
CA SER A 215 33.52 16.65 7.50
C SER A 215 33.71 15.14 7.55
N LYS A 216 33.20 14.44 6.52
CA LYS A 216 33.47 13.01 6.34
C LYS A 216 34.97 12.72 6.32
N SER A 217 35.74 13.51 5.57
CA SER A 217 37.19 13.33 5.41
C SER A 217 37.93 13.48 6.74
N ASN A 218 37.55 14.48 7.55
CA ASN A 218 38.19 14.73 8.84
C ASN A 218 37.93 13.58 9.82
N LEU A 219 36.70 13.04 9.81
CA LEU A 219 36.35 11.92 10.67
C LEU A 219 37.08 10.64 10.25
N GLU A 220 37.17 10.40 8.95
CA GLU A 220 37.88 9.25 8.39
C GLU A 220 39.37 9.32 8.72
N GLU A 221 40.01 10.47 8.50
CA GLU A 221 41.42 10.72 8.85
C GLU A 221 41.68 10.52 10.35
N PHE A 222 40.85 11.12 11.21
CA PHE A 222 40.97 10.97 12.66
C PHE A 222 40.84 9.52 13.11
N LEU A 223 39.89 8.76 12.57
CA LEU A 223 39.69 7.36 12.92
C LEU A 223 40.84 6.47 12.42
N THR A 224 41.38 6.75 11.23
CA THR A 224 42.55 6.04 10.71
C THR A 224 43.80 6.29 11.54
N GLU A 225 44.04 7.53 11.98
CA GLU A 225 45.15 7.86 12.88
C GLU A 225 45.03 7.10 14.22
N LYS A 226 43.81 6.99 14.75
CA LYS A 226 43.54 6.23 15.99
C LYS A 226 43.67 4.71 15.79
N ALA A 227 43.40 4.20 14.60
CA ALA A 227 43.66 2.81 14.24
C ALA A 227 45.17 2.51 14.18
N VAL A 228 45.95 3.36 13.50
CA VAL A 228 47.41 3.22 13.41
C VAL A 228 48.07 3.29 14.79
N ASN A 229 47.57 4.16 15.67
CA ASN A 229 48.04 4.29 17.04
C ASN A 229 47.60 3.15 17.99
N GLY A 230 46.91 2.11 17.49
CA GLY A 230 46.45 0.96 18.29
C GLY A 230 45.28 1.28 19.25
N GLN A 231 44.68 2.47 19.12
CA GLN A 231 43.54 2.90 19.93
C GLN A 231 42.20 2.44 19.33
N LEU A 232 42.20 1.90 18.11
CA LEU A 232 41.02 1.35 17.44
C LEU A 232 41.41 0.02 16.75
N ASN A 233 40.78 -1.09 17.14
CA ASN A 233 41.05 -2.40 16.53
C ASN A 233 40.21 -2.55 15.24
N CYS A 234 40.74 -2.12 14.09
CA CYS A 234 40.11 -2.31 12.79
C CYS A 234 41.14 -2.35 11.65
N ILE A 235 40.84 -3.11 10.59
CA ILE A 235 41.61 -3.11 9.33
C ILE A 235 41.22 -1.91 8.48
N ASN A 236 39.92 -1.72 8.29
CA ASN A 236 39.39 -0.70 7.39
C ASN A 236 38.25 0.08 8.05
N VAL A 237 38.28 1.40 7.83
CA VAL A 237 37.31 2.38 8.31
C VAL A 237 36.64 2.98 7.10
N GLU A 238 35.34 2.79 6.98
CA GLU A 238 34.53 3.46 5.96
C GLU A 238 33.58 4.44 6.65
N VAL A 239 33.68 5.72 6.29
CA VAL A 239 32.76 6.76 6.78
C VAL A 239 31.75 7.12 5.70
N ILE A 240 30.47 7.06 6.04
CA ILE A 240 29.36 7.43 5.16
C ILE A 240 28.71 8.71 5.71
N ASP A 241 28.50 9.70 4.85
CA ASP A 241 27.76 10.90 5.21
C ASP A 241 26.28 10.57 5.44
N GLY A 242 25.77 10.91 6.61
CA GLY A 242 24.37 10.69 6.98
C GLY A 242 23.40 11.46 6.09
N LYS A 243 23.71 12.71 5.72
CA LYS A 243 22.83 13.52 4.85
C LYS A 243 22.74 12.92 3.45
N GLU A 244 23.87 12.47 2.91
CA GLU A 244 23.90 11.81 1.60
C GLU A 244 23.12 10.49 1.64
N LEU A 245 23.30 9.70 2.69
CA LEU A 245 22.59 8.43 2.86
C LEU A 245 21.07 8.62 3.03
N LEU A 246 20.65 9.61 3.83
CA LEU A 246 19.24 9.93 4.03
C LEU A 246 18.60 10.47 2.74
N SER A 247 19.27 11.36 2.00
CA SER A 247 18.76 11.87 0.73
C SER A 247 18.61 10.77 -0.34
N LYS A 248 19.56 9.83 -0.40
CA LYS A 248 19.47 8.62 -1.25
C LYS A 248 18.31 7.70 -0.84
N SER A 249 18.05 7.57 0.46
CA SER A 249 17.04 6.65 1.00
C SER A 249 15.61 7.21 0.94
N TYR A 250 15.44 8.51 1.12
CA TYR A 250 14.13 9.14 1.32
C TYR A 250 13.74 10.18 0.25
N ALA A 251 14.55 10.38 -0.78
CA ALA A 251 14.44 11.48 -1.75
C ALA A 251 14.57 12.88 -1.10
N SER A 252 15.02 13.87 -1.88
CA SER A 252 15.39 15.21 -1.39
C SER A 252 14.23 16.09 -0.89
N SER A 253 13.01 15.58 -0.80
CA SER A 253 11.78 16.38 -0.72
C SER A 253 11.26 16.67 0.69
N PHE A 254 11.87 16.13 1.75
CA PHE A 254 11.32 16.18 3.11
C PHE A 254 12.06 17.14 4.07
N ASN A 255 12.42 18.33 3.59
CA ASN A 255 13.16 19.31 4.40
C ASN A 255 12.30 20.08 5.43
N LYS A 256 10.97 19.90 5.40
CA LYS A 256 10.06 20.63 6.28
C LYS A 256 9.49 19.70 7.34
N THR A 257 9.92 19.91 8.58
CA THR A 257 9.28 19.31 9.76
C THR A 257 8.00 20.05 10.07
N ILE A 258 6.90 19.31 10.21
CA ILE A 258 5.60 19.83 10.62
C ILE A 258 5.22 19.10 11.90
N GLU A 259 4.92 19.85 12.95
CA GLU A 259 4.42 19.26 14.18
C GLU A 259 2.96 18.83 14.01
N ALA A 260 2.66 17.60 14.45
CA ALA A 260 1.32 17.07 14.43
C ALA A 260 0.45 17.85 15.43
N LYS A 261 -0.65 18.45 14.95
CA LYS A 261 -1.60 19.17 15.79
C LYS A 261 -2.73 18.25 16.23
N HIS A 262 -3.07 18.29 17.50
CA HIS A 262 -4.27 17.65 18.04
C HIS A 262 -5.50 18.53 17.77
N TYR A 263 -6.56 17.93 17.22
CA TYR A 263 -7.84 18.58 16.98
C TYR A 263 -8.92 17.97 17.87
N SER A 264 -9.78 18.80 18.47
CA SER A 264 -10.92 18.32 19.25
C SER A 264 -11.98 17.66 18.36
N TRP A 265 -12.82 16.81 18.95
CA TRP A 265 -13.87 16.08 18.22
C TRP A 265 -14.81 17.01 17.44
N PHE A 266 -15.18 18.16 18.02
CA PHE A 266 -16.00 19.16 17.35
C PHE A 266 -15.28 19.77 16.14
N THR A 267 -14.00 20.13 16.29
CA THR A 267 -13.21 20.67 15.18
C THR A 267 -13.06 19.66 14.06
N TYR A 268 -12.83 18.39 14.39
CA TYR A 268 -12.70 17.33 13.41
C TYR A 268 -14.02 17.06 12.66
N LEU A 269 -15.12 16.80 13.39
CA LEU A 269 -16.36 16.37 12.76
C LEU A 269 -17.16 17.48 12.08
N VAL A 270 -17.12 18.70 12.61
CA VAL A 270 -17.92 19.82 12.12
C VAL A 270 -17.07 20.74 11.25
N VAL A 271 -16.06 21.37 11.85
CA VAL A 271 -15.24 22.39 11.17
C VAL A 271 -14.48 21.78 9.99
N GLY A 272 -13.85 20.61 10.19
CA GLY A 272 -13.10 19.89 9.15
C GLY A 272 -13.95 19.57 7.92
N LYS A 273 -15.16 19.02 8.13
CA LYS A 273 -16.08 18.71 7.03
C LYS A 273 -16.56 19.96 6.28
N LEU A 274 -16.84 21.06 6.99
CA LEU A 274 -17.24 22.32 6.36
C LEU A 274 -16.11 22.92 5.52
N LEU A 275 -14.90 22.97 6.06
CA LEU A 275 -13.71 23.45 5.34
C LEU A 275 -13.40 22.59 4.11
N THR A 276 -13.57 21.27 4.23
CA THR A 276 -13.38 20.33 3.12
C THR A 276 -14.39 20.58 2.00
N LYS A 277 -15.68 20.75 2.32
CA LYS A 277 -16.70 21.13 1.34
C LYS A 277 -16.38 22.45 0.64
N PHE A 278 -15.97 23.47 1.39
CA PHE A 278 -15.59 24.77 0.82
C PHE A 278 -14.39 24.64 -0.14
N SER A 279 -13.36 23.90 0.27
CA SER A 279 -12.18 23.62 -0.56
C SER A 279 -12.54 22.85 -1.84
N ASN A 280 -13.44 21.86 -1.75
CA ASN A 280 -13.92 21.10 -2.89
C ASN A 280 -14.70 21.98 -3.88
N ILE A 281 -15.55 22.88 -3.38
CA ILE A 281 -16.27 23.85 -4.22
C ILE A 281 -15.29 24.78 -4.93
N ARG A 282 -14.30 25.34 -4.22
CA ARG A 282 -13.27 26.20 -4.81
C ARG A 282 -12.50 25.45 -5.91
N THR A 283 -12.06 24.23 -5.64
CA THR A 283 -11.34 23.39 -6.59
C THR A 283 -12.18 23.05 -7.82
N TYR A 284 -13.48 22.76 -7.62
CA TYR A 284 -14.42 22.54 -8.72
C TYR A 284 -14.54 23.77 -9.63
N LEU A 285 -14.65 24.98 -9.07
CA LEU A 285 -14.72 26.22 -9.84
C LEU A 285 -13.45 26.46 -10.66
N ILE A 286 -12.26 26.24 -10.08
CA ILE A 286 -10.97 26.35 -10.76
C ILE A 286 -10.87 25.33 -11.91
N ASN A 287 -11.23 24.07 -11.65
CA ASN A 287 -11.23 23.01 -12.65
C ASN A 287 -12.22 23.29 -13.78
N ARG A 288 -13.38 23.89 -13.48
CA ARG A 288 -14.36 24.29 -14.50
C ARG A 288 -13.80 25.39 -15.41
N LYS A 289 -13.10 26.38 -14.88
CA LYS A 289 -12.41 27.41 -15.68
C LYS A 289 -11.35 26.80 -16.58
N SER A 290 -10.49 25.94 -16.03
CA SER A 290 -9.43 25.26 -16.77
C SER A 290 -9.96 24.36 -17.89
N ARG A 291 -11.05 23.62 -17.64
CA ARG A 291 -11.72 22.80 -18.68
C ARG A 291 -12.29 23.62 -19.82
N LYS A 292 -12.81 24.83 -19.54
CA LYS A 292 -13.29 25.74 -20.59
C LYS A 292 -12.12 26.23 -21.44
N ALA A 293 -11.03 26.68 -20.82
CA ALA A 293 -9.82 27.11 -21.53
C ALA A 293 -9.23 26.00 -22.43
N ASN A 294 -9.11 24.77 -21.90
CA ASN A 294 -8.59 23.63 -22.67
C ASN A 294 -9.51 23.19 -23.82
N LYS A 295 -10.82 23.46 -23.75
CA LYS A 295 -11.72 23.20 -24.89
C LYS A 295 -11.50 24.22 -26.01
N VAL A 296 -11.29 25.49 -25.67
CA VAL A 296 -10.98 26.54 -26.65
C VAL A 296 -9.66 26.24 -27.36
N LEU A 297 -8.63 25.84 -26.60
CA LEU A 297 -7.31 25.49 -27.17
C LEU A 297 -7.32 24.25 -28.08
N LYS A 298 -8.32 23.36 -27.97
CA LYS A 298 -8.47 22.18 -28.85
C LYS A 298 -9.33 22.46 -30.08
N GLN A 299 -10.00 23.61 -30.13
CA GLN A 299 -10.83 24.03 -31.24
C GLN A 299 -10.10 24.99 -32.19
N ASN A 300 -8.98 25.56 -31.75
CA ASN A 300 -7.97 26.22 -32.57
C ASN A 300 -6.91 25.20 -33.01
#